data_AF-B2VRM6-F1
#
_entry.id   AF-B2VRM6-F1
#
_cell.length_a   1.000
_cell.length_b   1.000
_cell.length_c   1.000
_cell.angle_alpha   90.00
_cell.angle_beta   90.00
_cell.angle_gamma   90.00
#
_symmetry.space_group_name_H-M   'P 1'
#
loop_
_entity.id
_entity.type
_entity.pdbx_description
1 polymer ?
#
loop_
_entity_poly.entity_id
_entity_poly.type
_entity_poly.pdbx_seq_one_letter_code
_entity_poly.pdbx_strand_id
1 'polypeptide(L)'
;MELLDMPPEIFQRVVKATTCKTFRDYIDYEVFSTPKLNGYLKKTACRTILKKNLAKFLYLRSNKLNGFIRDLVPNFIRDVMQRAGPWVHDDKAKAALRKVLCELYVKTDRYAYACIVQDVRSGRYQHHLQDIQATKAINLVAAAAAAGSLDWLRGLANHDHRLLWLHSPTFGYPIVAAAYAGQFKVAKALAEQAVTSQGLSITTSATAEHISFRKAICTSIELGHEEMATVLIQKYGEAFGPASETCMQEWLQCSVSTRNTAITRLLSQIPTHAGIDIFYTAFEGSCRLGDPDLIRIFFEEGRLEINGISSHSYPLIIASEVSHASTVPVEVLLSLGAYSDGPTYLERHGGGYRSAESLVKGISEAEASVRQTLCL
;
A
#
# COMPACT_ATOMS: atom_id res chain seq x y z
N MET A 1 4.26 -26.24 34.31
CA MET A 1 5.31 -25.38 33.72
C MET A 1 5.87 -25.99 32.42
N GLU A 2 5.04 -26.69 31.63
CA GLU A 2 5.50 -27.52 30.49
C GLU A 2 4.99 -27.04 29.11
N LEU A 3 4.19 -25.96 29.06
CA LEU A 3 3.82 -25.36 27.77
C LEU A 3 4.99 -24.58 27.13
N LEU A 4 5.92 -24.06 27.93
CA LEU A 4 6.98 -23.13 27.49
C LEU A 4 8.12 -23.80 26.70
N ASP A 5 8.21 -25.13 26.70
CA ASP A 5 9.20 -25.90 25.92
C ASP A 5 8.62 -26.48 24.62
N MET A 6 7.34 -26.25 24.35
CA MET A 6 6.72 -26.82 23.15
C MET A 6 7.16 -26.08 21.88
N PRO A 7 7.42 -26.82 20.78
CA PRO A 7 7.64 -26.23 19.48
C PRO A 7 6.46 -25.33 19.08
N PRO A 8 6.71 -24.15 18.46
CA PRO A 8 5.65 -23.18 18.14
C PRO A 8 4.50 -23.75 17.30
N GLU A 9 4.73 -24.88 16.62
CA GLU A 9 3.73 -25.62 15.84
C GLU A 9 2.57 -26.17 16.69
N ILE A 10 2.82 -26.59 17.94
CA ILE A 10 1.76 -27.11 18.85
C ILE A 10 0.93 -25.94 19.41
N PHE A 11 1.57 -24.83 19.73
CA PHE A 11 0.89 -23.59 20.13
C PHE A 11 -0.01 -23.05 19.01
N GLN A 12 0.43 -23.13 17.76
CA GLN A 12 -0.35 -22.70 16.60
C GLN A 12 -1.66 -23.49 16.42
N ARG A 13 -1.68 -24.77 16.83
CA ARG A 13 -2.90 -25.59 16.82
C ARG A 13 -3.87 -25.19 17.93
N VAL A 14 -3.37 -24.79 19.11
CA VAL A 14 -4.20 -24.26 20.21
C VAL A 14 -4.80 -22.89 19.86
N VAL A 15 -4.05 -22.04 19.15
CA VAL A 15 -4.49 -20.71 18.67
C VAL A 15 -5.67 -20.78 17.70
N LYS A 16 -5.75 -21.83 16.86
CA LYS A 16 -6.89 -22.03 15.96
C LYS A 16 -8.21 -22.34 16.69
N ALA A 17 -8.16 -22.70 17.98
CA ALA A 17 -9.29 -23.27 18.71
C ALA A 17 -9.97 -22.34 19.73
N THR A 18 -9.57 -21.07 19.89
CA THR A 18 -10.14 -20.21 20.97
C THR A 18 -10.44 -18.74 20.58
N THR A 19 -11.50 -18.21 21.19
CA THR A 19 -12.44 -17.21 20.67
C THR A 19 -12.42 -15.82 21.34
N CYS A 20 -11.53 -15.53 22.31
CA CYS A 20 -11.50 -14.23 23.01
C CYS A 20 -10.20 -13.44 22.83
N LYS A 21 -10.32 -12.10 22.69
CA LYS A 21 -9.21 -11.16 22.47
C LYS A 21 -8.12 -11.27 23.54
N THR A 22 -8.51 -11.37 24.81
CA THR A 22 -7.58 -11.44 25.95
C THR A 22 -6.65 -12.65 25.87
N PHE A 23 -7.17 -13.80 25.44
CA PHE A 23 -6.35 -15.01 25.27
C PHE A 23 -5.37 -14.87 24.12
N ARG A 24 -5.78 -14.23 23.02
CA ARG A 24 -4.88 -13.91 21.91
C ARG A 24 -3.76 -12.96 22.32
N ASP A 25 -4.09 -11.92 23.08
CA ASP A 25 -3.12 -10.94 23.58
C ASP A 25 -2.11 -11.62 24.54
N TYR A 26 -2.57 -12.54 25.38
CA TYR A 26 -1.71 -13.35 26.25
C TYR A 26 -0.76 -14.24 25.44
N ILE A 27 -1.26 -14.95 24.43
CA ILE A 27 -0.41 -15.78 23.56
C ILE A 27 0.60 -14.92 22.82
N ASP A 28 0.19 -13.79 22.26
CA ASP A 28 1.12 -12.88 21.59
C ASP A 28 2.22 -12.40 22.53
N TYR A 29 1.87 -12.08 23.78
CA TYR A 29 2.84 -11.71 24.79
C TYR A 29 3.83 -12.86 25.08
N GLU A 30 3.34 -14.08 25.34
CA GLU A 30 4.19 -15.23 25.61
C GLU A 30 5.03 -15.67 24.40
N VAL A 31 4.52 -15.53 23.18
CA VAL A 31 5.24 -15.95 21.98
C VAL A 31 6.30 -14.95 21.58
N PHE A 32 6.12 -13.64 21.82
CA PHE A 32 7.02 -12.61 21.28
C PHE A 32 7.82 -11.85 22.34
N SER A 33 7.36 -11.77 23.59
CA SER A 33 8.04 -11.01 24.65
C SER A 33 8.94 -11.86 25.55
N THR A 34 8.59 -13.12 25.82
CA THR A 34 9.27 -13.96 26.82
C THR A 34 10.47 -14.77 26.29
N PRO A 35 10.45 -15.37 25.08
CA PRO A 35 11.54 -16.26 24.64
C PRO A 35 12.85 -15.50 24.39
N LYS A 36 14.03 -16.10 24.58
CA LYS A 36 15.29 -15.44 24.16
C LYS A 36 15.36 -15.37 22.63
N LEU A 37 16.01 -14.34 22.07
CA LEU A 37 16.16 -14.18 20.62
C LEU A 37 16.73 -15.44 19.95
N ASN A 38 17.72 -16.08 20.57
CA ASN A 38 18.33 -17.32 20.08
C ASN A 38 17.32 -18.47 19.94
N GLY A 39 16.22 -18.47 20.69
CA GLY A 39 15.14 -19.46 20.55
C GLY A 39 14.49 -19.42 19.17
N TYR A 40 14.30 -18.22 18.59
CA TYR A 40 13.75 -18.07 17.24
C TYR A 40 14.74 -18.48 16.15
N LEU A 41 16.04 -18.34 16.41
CA LEU A 41 17.08 -18.57 15.41
C LEU A 41 17.42 -20.05 15.22
N LYS A 42 16.98 -20.95 16.12
CA LYS A 42 17.28 -22.38 16.04
C LYS A 42 16.59 -23.11 14.89
N LYS A 43 15.32 -22.82 14.61
CA LYS A 43 14.51 -23.53 13.60
C LYS A 43 14.00 -22.59 12.50
N THR A 44 13.93 -23.08 11.26
CA THR A 44 13.43 -22.31 10.10
C THR A 44 12.00 -21.83 10.31
N ALA A 45 11.11 -22.65 10.88
CA ALA A 45 9.73 -22.26 11.19
C ALA A 45 9.68 -21.06 12.14
N CYS A 46 10.46 -21.07 13.21
CA CYS A 46 10.53 -19.98 14.17
C CYS A 46 11.08 -18.68 13.55
N ARG A 47 12.09 -18.79 12.67
CA ARG A 47 12.61 -17.64 11.91
C ARG A 47 11.53 -17.02 11.02
N THR A 48 10.74 -17.84 10.35
CA THR A 48 9.62 -17.38 9.53
C THR A 48 8.54 -16.71 10.38
N ILE A 49 8.21 -17.25 11.55
CA ILE A 49 7.26 -16.64 12.50
C ILE A 49 7.76 -15.27 12.94
N LEU A 50 9.04 -15.16 13.36
CA LEU A 50 9.63 -13.89 13.77
C LEU A 50 9.64 -12.88 12.61
N LYS A 51 10.06 -13.30 11.41
CA LYS A 51 10.11 -12.42 10.22
C LYS A 51 8.73 -11.85 9.88
N LYS A 52 7.69 -12.68 9.92
CA LYS A 52 6.30 -12.26 9.63
C LYS A 52 5.69 -11.37 10.74
N ASN A 53 6.19 -11.46 11.96
CA ASN A 53 5.64 -10.75 13.14
C ASN A 53 6.64 -9.76 13.74
N LEU A 54 7.59 -9.26 12.94
CA LEU A 54 8.72 -8.49 13.43
C LEU A 54 8.30 -7.18 14.13
N ALA A 55 7.30 -6.49 13.58
CA ALA A 55 6.78 -5.25 14.16
C ALA A 55 6.13 -5.50 15.54
N LYS A 56 5.33 -6.56 15.66
CA LYS A 56 4.72 -6.99 16.93
C LYS A 56 5.80 -7.36 17.96
N PHE A 57 6.81 -8.09 17.52
CA PHE A 57 7.96 -8.45 18.35
C PHE A 57 8.70 -7.21 18.90
N LEU A 58 8.98 -6.22 18.04
CA LEU A 58 9.60 -4.95 18.45
C LEU A 58 8.71 -4.14 19.40
N TYR A 59 7.40 -4.08 19.13
CA TYR A 59 6.45 -3.36 19.95
C TYR A 59 6.43 -3.90 21.39
N LEU A 60 6.37 -5.22 21.56
CA LEU A 60 6.34 -5.85 22.88
C LEU A 60 7.67 -5.71 23.64
N ARG A 61 8.81 -5.68 22.93
CA ARG A 61 10.15 -5.63 23.54
C ARG A 61 10.73 -4.25 23.74
N SER A 62 10.24 -3.22 23.06
CA SER A 62 10.67 -1.84 23.29
C SER A 62 10.32 -1.33 24.69
N ASN A 63 9.40 -1.99 25.40
CA ASN A 63 9.10 -1.73 26.82
C ASN A 63 9.89 -2.59 27.81
N LYS A 64 10.19 -3.84 27.45
CA LYS A 64 10.91 -4.80 28.32
C LYS A 64 11.93 -5.54 27.48
N LEU A 65 13.20 -5.15 27.62
CA LEU A 65 14.33 -5.68 26.85
C LEU A 65 14.75 -7.10 27.29
N ASN A 66 13.89 -7.90 27.94
CA ASN A 66 14.19 -9.21 28.55
C ASN A 66 15.18 -10.06 27.73
N GLY A 67 16.47 -10.01 28.07
CA GLY A 67 17.55 -10.76 27.40
C GLY A 67 17.82 -10.35 25.94
N PHE A 68 17.45 -9.14 25.52
CA PHE A 68 17.74 -8.60 24.20
C PHE A 68 19.21 -8.20 24.14
N ILE A 69 20.01 -8.97 23.39
CA ILE A 69 21.44 -8.74 23.24
C ILE A 69 21.73 -7.58 22.27
N ARG A 70 20.73 -7.18 21.46
CA ARG A 70 20.89 -6.25 20.32
C ARG A 70 19.97 -5.06 20.42
N ASP A 71 20.12 -4.31 21.50
CA ASP A 71 19.22 -3.25 21.95
C ASP A 71 19.18 -1.99 21.09
N LEU A 72 20.05 -1.82 20.08
CA LEU A 72 20.16 -0.57 19.32
C LEU A 72 18.83 -0.10 18.68
N VAL A 73 18.11 -0.99 17.98
CA VAL A 73 16.82 -0.64 17.35
C VAL A 73 15.72 -0.38 18.41
N PRO A 74 15.49 -1.27 19.40
CA PRO A 74 14.57 -0.98 20.50
C PRO A 74 14.91 0.29 21.28
N ASN A 75 16.19 0.56 21.55
CA ASN A 75 16.66 1.76 22.22
C ASN A 75 16.40 3.00 21.38
N PHE A 76 16.67 2.95 20.07
CA PHE A 76 16.35 4.05 19.18
C PHE A 76 14.85 4.39 19.22
N ILE A 77 13.98 3.38 19.11
CA ILE A 77 12.52 3.59 19.21
C ILE A 77 12.15 4.15 20.59
N ARG A 78 12.74 3.63 21.67
CA ARG A 78 12.53 4.15 23.02
C ARG A 78 12.97 5.62 23.15
N ASP A 79 14.10 5.99 22.57
CA ASP A 79 14.63 7.36 22.63
C ASP A 79 13.75 8.34 21.82
N VAL A 80 13.23 7.90 20.67
CA VAL A 80 12.22 8.65 19.91
C VAL A 80 10.94 8.83 20.75
N MET A 81 10.48 7.76 21.41
CA MET A 81 9.29 7.83 22.30
C MET A 81 9.50 8.75 23.50
N GLN A 82 10.70 8.80 24.08
CA GLN A 82 11.03 9.73 25.16
C GLN A 82 10.98 11.18 24.68
N ARG A 83 11.49 11.46 23.47
CA ARG A 83 11.42 12.79 22.83
C ARG A 83 10.01 13.19 22.43
N ALA A 84 9.14 12.23 22.12
CA ALA A 84 7.73 12.46 21.85
C ALA A 84 6.92 12.77 23.13
N GLY A 85 7.43 12.44 24.31
CA GLY A 85 6.74 12.56 25.61
C GLY A 85 6.09 13.93 25.87
N PRO A 86 6.73 15.08 25.59
CA PRO A 86 6.13 16.39 25.75
C PRO A 86 4.95 16.68 24.82
N TRP A 87 4.76 15.89 23.76
CA TRP A 87 3.77 16.12 22.71
C TRP A 87 2.66 15.07 22.68
N VAL A 88 2.88 13.94 23.35
CA VAL A 88 1.96 12.79 23.40
C VAL A 88 1.64 12.49 24.86
N HIS A 89 0.56 13.08 25.36
CA HIS A 89 0.27 13.10 26.80
C HIS A 89 -0.42 11.83 27.32
N ASP A 90 -1.18 11.13 26.47
CA ASP A 90 -1.96 9.94 26.87
C ASP A 90 -1.20 8.63 26.62
N ASP A 91 -1.33 7.67 27.53
CA ASP A 91 -0.61 6.39 27.45
C ASP A 91 -1.11 5.49 26.32
N LYS A 92 -2.40 5.58 25.97
CA LYS A 92 -2.95 4.89 24.79
C LYS A 92 -2.42 5.52 23.52
N ALA A 93 -2.29 6.85 23.44
CA ALA A 93 -1.64 7.54 22.32
C ALA A 93 -0.15 7.17 22.21
N LYS A 94 0.59 7.09 23.32
CA LYS A 94 1.99 6.60 23.33
C LYS A 94 2.09 5.15 22.85
N ALA A 95 1.19 4.28 23.28
CA ALA A 95 1.17 2.89 22.85
C ALA A 95 0.84 2.77 21.34
N ALA A 96 -0.12 3.55 20.85
CA ALA A 96 -0.47 3.62 19.43
C ALA A 96 0.71 4.12 18.58
N LEU A 97 1.36 5.21 18.99
CA LEU A 97 2.53 5.75 18.30
C LEU A 97 3.67 4.73 18.27
N ARG A 98 4.00 4.10 19.41
CA ARG A 98 5.04 3.07 19.47
C ARG A 98 4.75 1.93 18.48
N LYS A 99 3.51 1.46 18.44
CA LYS A 99 3.08 0.41 17.51
C LYS A 99 3.34 0.84 16.06
N VAL A 100 2.88 2.03 15.69
CA VAL A 100 3.08 2.62 14.36
C VAL A 100 4.55 2.75 14.00
N LEU A 101 5.41 3.25 14.91
CA LEU A 101 6.85 3.38 14.66
C LEU A 101 7.53 2.01 14.43
N CYS A 102 7.12 0.97 15.18
CA CYS A 102 7.61 -0.39 14.94
C CYS A 102 7.16 -0.94 13.58
N GLU A 103 5.92 -0.67 13.17
CA GLU A 103 5.39 -1.10 11.86
C GLU A 103 6.07 -0.36 10.70
N LEU A 104 6.22 0.96 10.82
CA LEU A 104 6.95 1.79 9.86
C LEU A 104 8.39 1.32 9.71
N TYR A 105 9.09 1.04 10.82
CA TYR A 105 10.46 0.52 10.76
C TYR A 105 10.56 -0.76 9.93
N VAL A 106 9.67 -1.72 10.16
CA VAL A 106 9.68 -2.99 9.44
C VAL A 106 9.26 -2.84 7.98
N LYS A 107 8.35 -1.91 7.66
CA LYS A 107 7.90 -1.64 6.27
C LYS A 107 8.96 -0.88 5.47
N THR A 108 9.69 0.05 6.09
CA THR A 108 10.65 0.92 5.41
C THR A 108 12.05 0.32 5.32
N ASP A 109 12.56 -0.29 6.38
CA ASP A 109 13.94 -0.78 6.43
C ASP A 109 14.04 -2.21 5.90
N ARG A 110 14.60 -2.36 4.69
CA ARG A 110 14.87 -3.68 4.07
C ARG A 110 15.77 -4.58 4.93
N TYR A 111 16.56 -4.00 5.83
CA TYR A 111 17.44 -4.71 6.74
C TYR A 111 16.84 -4.91 8.14
N ALA A 112 15.59 -4.48 8.41
CA ALA A 112 14.97 -4.55 9.74
C ALA A 112 15.13 -5.93 10.40
N TYR A 113 14.83 -7.00 9.67
CA TYR A 113 15.00 -8.36 10.19
C TYR A 113 16.47 -8.68 10.49
N ALA A 114 17.38 -8.33 9.58
CA ALA A 114 18.80 -8.59 9.73
C ALA A 114 19.43 -7.81 10.90
N CYS A 115 19.05 -6.55 11.10
CA CYS A 115 19.49 -5.72 12.22
C CYS A 115 19.07 -6.30 13.59
N ILE A 116 18.01 -7.10 13.62
CA ILE A 116 17.57 -7.80 14.84
C ILE A 116 18.28 -9.14 15.00
N VAL A 117 18.44 -9.92 13.92
CA VAL A 117 18.91 -11.31 14.00
C VAL A 117 20.40 -11.54 13.73
N GLN A 118 21.13 -10.55 13.20
CA GLN A 118 22.56 -10.67 12.92
C GLN A 118 23.42 -9.88 13.92
N ASP A 119 24.65 -10.36 14.15
CA ASP A 119 25.59 -9.66 15.04
C ASP A 119 26.04 -8.36 14.38
N VAL A 120 25.93 -7.26 15.13
CA VAL A 120 26.27 -5.89 14.70
C VAL A 120 27.74 -5.80 14.27
N ARG A 121 28.60 -6.72 14.73
CA ARG A 121 30.01 -6.83 14.32
C ARG A 121 30.23 -7.26 12.87
N SER A 122 29.18 -7.64 12.14
CA SER A 122 29.28 -7.87 10.71
C SER A 122 29.20 -6.52 9.96
N GLY A 123 30.31 -6.11 9.33
CA GLY A 123 30.54 -4.72 8.87
C GLY A 123 29.45 -4.11 7.98
N ARG A 124 28.69 -4.92 7.23
CA ARG A 124 27.59 -4.41 6.38
C ARG A 124 26.44 -3.80 7.17
N TYR A 125 26.10 -4.32 8.36
CA TYR A 125 24.98 -3.80 9.16
C TYR A 125 25.43 -2.70 10.12
N GLN A 126 26.72 -2.68 10.47
CA GLN A 126 27.29 -1.62 11.29
C GLN A 126 27.17 -0.25 10.61
N HIS A 127 27.49 -0.16 9.31
CA HIS A 127 27.31 1.07 8.54
C HIS A 127 25.84 1.51 8.46
N HIS A 128 24.92 0.58 8.19
CA HIS A 128 23.48 0.90 8.17
C HIS A 128 22.97 1.46 9.51
N LEU A 129 23.45 0.91 10.63
CA LEU A 129 23.09 1.41 11.96
C LEU A 129 23.70 2.79 12.27
N GLN A 130 24.90 3.06 11.76
CA GLN A 130 25.50 4.41 11.82
C GLN A 130 24.68 5.41 11.02
N ASP A 131 24.16 5.02 9.85
CA ASP A 131 23.31 5.88 9.03
C ASP A 131 21.99 6.22 9.74
N ILE A 132 21.38 5.27 10.44
CA ILE A 132 20.20 5.52 11.29
C ILE A 132 20.50 6.58 12.36
N GLN A 133 21.69 6.52 12.96
CA GLN A 133 22.09 7.50 13.98
C GLN A 133 22.45 8.87 13.36
N ALA A 134 23.10 8.89 12.19
CA ALA A 134 23.47 10.11 11.47
C ALA A 134 22.23 10.87 10.97
N THR A 135 21.14 10.16 10.65
CA THR A 135 19.88 10.73 10.15
C THR A 135 18.87 11.05 11.24
N LYS A 136 19.32 11.25 12.49
CA LYS A 136 18.45 11.43 13.68
C LYS A 136 17.40 12.54 13.51
N ALA A 137 17.76 13.68 12.91
CA ALA A 137 16.82 14.78 12.68
C ALA A 137 15.68 14.36 11.75
N ILE A 138 16.00 13.73 10.61
CA ILE A 138 15.03 13.26 9.62
C ILE A 138 14.11 12.19 10.24
N ASN A 139 14.67 11.28 11.04
CA ASN A 139 13.89 10.25 11.73
C ASN A 139 12.92 10.86 12.75
N LEU A 140 13.33 11.92 13.46
CA LEU A 140 12.45 12.62 14.41
C LEU A 140 11.32 13.36 13.70
N VAL A 141 11.58 13.98 12.54
CA VAL A 141 10.53 14.64 11.75
C VAL A 141 9.49 13.63 11.26
N ALA A 142 9.92 12.48 10.73
CA ALA A 142 8.99 11.42 10.33
C ALA A 142 8.20 10.84 11.52
N ALA A 143 8.84 10.67 12.68
CA ALA A 143 8.16 10.24 13.90
C ALA A 143 7.16 11.28 14.43
N ALA A 144 7.48 12.57 14.35
CA ALA A 144 6.58 13.66 14.71
C ALA A 144 5.35 13.70 13.79
N ALA A 145 5.53 13.41 12.51
CA ALA A 145 4.44 13.29 11.57
C ALA A 145 3.50 12.12 11.90
N ALA A 146 4.06 10.94 12.22
CA ALA A 146 3.28 9.79 12.69
C ALA A 146 2.59 10.05 14.04
N ALA A 147 3.16 10.89 14.91
CA ALA A 147 2.58 11.26 16.19
C ALA A 147 1.38 12.21 16.07
N GLY A 148 1.17 12.85 14.90
CA GLY A 148 0.07 13.78 14.72
C GLY A 148 0.30 15.17 15.33
N SER A 149 1.55 15.49 15.74
CA SER A 149 1.85 16.77 16.41
C SER A 149 2.45 17.79 15.43
N LEU A 150 1.64 18.78 15.05
CA LEU A 150 2.09 19.92 14.23
C LEU A 150 3.15 20.77 14.94
N ASP A 151 3.01 20.96 16.25
CA ASP A 151 3.94 21.78 17.02
C ASP A 151 5.31 21.10 17.16
N TRP A 152 5.32 19.77 17.30
CA TRP A 152 6.56 19.01 17.30
C TRP A 152 7.25 19.08 15.92
N LEU A 153 6.48 18.93 14.84
CA LEU A 153 7.00 19.09 13.48
C LEU A 153 7.58 20.48 13.25
N ARG A 154 6.85 21.53 13.61
CA ARG A 154 7.33 22.92 13.52
C ARG A 154 8.63 23.09 14.30
N GLY A 155 8.69 22.63 15.54
CA GLY A 155 9.89 22.73 16.37
C GLY A 155 11.12 22.03 15.78
N LEU A 156 10.92 20.92 15.07
CA LEU A 156 12.01 20.17 14.43
C LEU A 156 12.43 20.73 13.06
N ALA A 157 11.48 21.22 12.26
CA ALA A 157 11.72 21.67 10.89
C ALA A 157 11.93 23.19 10.75
N ASN A 158 11.79 23.97 11.84
CA ASN A 158 11.84 25.44 11.80
C ASN A 158 13.11 26.02 11.14
N HIS A 159 14.24 25.32 11.27
CA HIS A 159 15.53 25.78 10.76
C HIS A 159 15.89 25.19 9.39
N ASP A 160 15.22 24.12 8.97
CA ASP A 160 15.43 23.49 7.67
C ASP A 160 14.14 22.82 7.18
N HIS A 161 13.41 23.55 6.33
CA HIS A 161 12.16 23.07 5.74
C HIS A 161 12.36 21.86 4.82
N ARG A 162 13.57 21.61 4.30
CA ARG A 162 13.84 20.46 3.43
C ARG A 162 13.62 19.14 4.15
N LEU A 163 13.77 19.13 5.48
CA LEU A 163 13.56 17.94 6.32
C LEU A 163 12.15 17.36 6.20
N LEU A 164 11.15 18.15 5.82
CA LEU A 164 9.77 17.69 5.61
C LEU A 164 9.64 16.68 4.46
N TRP A 165 10.62 16.69 3.55
CA TRP A 165 10.57 15.95 2.29
C TRP A 165 11.67 14.89 2.17
N LEU A 166 12.61 14.85 3.12
CA LEU A 166 13.66 13.86 3.10
C LEU A 166 13.16 12.49 3.56
N HIS A 167 13.70 11.45 2.92
CA HIS A 167 13.37 10.07 3.27
C HIS A 167 14.11 9.65 4.55
N SER A 168 13.38 9.35 5.62
CA SER A 168 13.95 8.67 6.79
C SER A 168 14.26 7.21 6.43
N PRO A 169 15.50 6.71 6.63
CA PRO A 169 15.80 5.29 6.45
C PRO A 169 15.03 4.40 7.44
N THR A 170 14.51 4.97 8.52
CA THR A 170 13.81 4.24 9.59
C THR A 170 12.29 4.32 9.44
N PHE A 171 11.73 5.47 9.10
CA PHE A 171 10.27 5.69 9.12
C PHE A 171 9.69 6.20 7.79
N GLY A 172 10.52 6.35 6.76
CA GLY A 172 10.10 6.79 5.43
C GLY A 172 9.92 8.31 5.34
N TYR A 173 9.13 8.76 4.37
CA TYR A 173 8.83 10.19 4.25
C TYR A 173 7.86 10.65 5.34
N PRO A 174 7.99 11.86 5.90
CA PRO A 174 7.09 12.37 6.94
C PRO A 174 5.61 12.31 6.56
N ILE A 175 5.23 12.72 5.35
CA ILE A 175 3.84 12.67 4.89
C ILE A 175 3.31 11.22 4.74
N VAL A 176 4.18 10.27 4.37
CA VAL A 176 3.84 8.84 4.33
C VAL A 176 3.65 8.28 5.74
N ALA A 177 4.49 8.69 6.69
CA ALA A 177 4.38 8.28 8.09
C ALA A 177 3.09 8.83 8.73
N ALA A 178 2.71 10.08 8.43
CA ALA A 178 1.42 10.64 8.83
C ALA A 178 0.24 9.88 8.20
N ALA A 179 0.33 9.56 6.91
CA ALA A 179 -0.70 8.78 6.22
C ALA A 179 -0.86 7.38 6.82
N TYR A 180 0.25 6.69 7.07
CA TYR A 180 0.25 5.37 7.70
C TYR A 180 -0.39 5.39 9.10
N ALA A 181 -0.15 6.46 9.85
CA ALA A 181 -0.68 6.64 11.19
C ALA A 181 -2.13 7.16 11.23
N GLY A 182 -2.76 7.43 10.08
CA GLY A 182 -4.09 8.03 10.01
C GLY A 182 -4.16 9.48 10.48
N GLN A 183 -3.04 10.21 10.49
CA GLN A 183 -2.95 11.59 11.00
C GLN A 183 -3.35 12.62 9.93
N PHE A 184 -4.63 12.65 9.59
CA PHE A 184 -5.17 13.49 8.50
C PHE A 184 -4.76 14.97 8.59
N LYS A 185 -4.89 15.59 9.77
CA LYS A 185 -4.54 17.01 9.97
C LYS A 185 -3.07 17.30 9.64
N VAL A 186 -2.18 16.39 10.01
CA VAL A 186 -0.74 16.53 9.74
C VAL A 186 -0.43 16.26 8.28
N ALA A 187 -1.00 15.21 7.69
CA ALA A 187 -0.82 14.90 6.28
C ALA A 187 -1.27 16.07 5.38
N LYS A 188 -2.43 16.65 5.68
CA LYS A 188 -2.96 17.86 5.01
C LYS A 188 -2.02 19.06 5.18
N ALA A 189 -1.59 19.35 6.41
CA ALA A 189 -0.70 20.49 6.67
C ALA A 189 0.65 20.33 5.96
N LEU A 190 1.22 19.12 5.91
CA LEU A 190 2.43 18.83 5.14
C LEU A 190 2.19 19.04 3.64
N ALA A 191 1.06 18.55 3.11
CA ALA A 191 0.72 18.74 1.71
C ALA A 191 0.55 20.23 1.31
N GLU A 192 0.05 21.06 2.23
CA GLU A 192 -0.07 22.51 2.03
C GLU A 192 1.28 23.24 2.00
N GLN A 193 2.37 22.61 2.49
CA GLN A 193 3.73 23.16 2.38
C GLN A 193 4.41 22.86 1.05
N ALA A 194 3.81 22.02 0.19
CA ALA A 194 4.39 21.66 -1.09
C ALA A 194 4.53 22.92 -1.96
N VAL A 195 5.74 23.22 -2.41
CA VAL A 195 5.97 24.38 -3.28
C VAL A 195 5.56 23.99 -4.69
N THR A 196 4.70 24.81 -5.28
CA THR A 196 4.25 24.64 -6.67
C THR A 196 5.45 24.56 -7.61
N SER A 197 5.73 23.35 -8.09
CA SER A 197 6.76 23.09 -9.09
C SER A 197 6.12 23.03 -10.47
N GLN A 198 5.27 24.02 -10.78
CA GLN A 198 4.66 24.20 -12.10
C GLN A 198 5.77 24.56 -13.10
N GLY A 199 6.51 23.56 -13.58
CA GLY A 199 7.58 23.79 -14.56
C GLY A 199 8.73 22.78 -14.57
N LEU A 200 8.81 21.79 -13.66
CA LEU A 200 9.82 20.74 -13.84
C LEU A 200 9.39 19.81 -14.98
N SER A 201 10.15 19.90 -16.08
CA SER A 201 10.05 19.09 -17.28
C SER A 201 9.80 17.61 -16.97
N ILE A 202 8.88 17.03 -17.75
CA ILE A 202 8.36 15.64 -17.77
C ILE A 202 9.48 14.57 -17.82
N THR A 203 10.72 14.99 -18.02
CA THR A 203 11.92 14.18 -18.18
C THR A 203 12.92 14.24 -17.02
N THR A 204 12.69 15.07 -16.00
CA THR A 204 13.63 15.22 -14.86
C THR A 204 13.16 14.42 -13.65
N SER A 205 14.10 13.72 -13.01
CA SER A 205 13.87 12.80 -11.88
C SER A 205 12.87 13.36 -10.87
N ALA A 206 11.86 12.55 -10.53
CA ALA A 206 10.86 12.90 -9.54
C ALA A 206 11.55 13.42 -8.26
N THR A 207 11.21 14.65 -7.85
CA THR A 207 11.75 15.24 -6.63
C THR A 207 11.34 14.39 -5.42
N ALA A 208 12.08 14.49 -4.31
CA ALA A 208 11.73 13.80 -3.07
C ALA A 208 10.29 14.13 -2.63
N GLU A 209 9.87 15.38 -2.83
CA GLU A 209 8.50 15.87 -2.63
C GLU A 209 7.49 15.08 -3.45
N HIS A 210 7.67 15.01 -4.78
CA HIS A 210 6.79 14.26 -5.67
C HIS A 210 6.71 12.77 -5.28
N ILE A 211 7.85 12.13 -4.99
CA ILE A 211 7.89 10.72 -4.55
C ILE A 211 7.13 10.55 -3.23
N SER A 212 7.26 11.49 -2.29
CA SER A 212 6.60 11.44 -0.99
C SER A 212 5.08 11.52 -1.11
N PHE A 213 4.55 12.41 -1.97
CA PHE A 213 3.12 12.49 -2.26
C PHE A 213 2.59 11.22 -2.90
N ARG A 214 3.27 10.74 -3.95
CA ARG A 214 2.87 9.52 -4.67
C ARG A 214 2.68 8.36 -3.68
N LYS A 215 3.65 8.15 -2.79
CA LYS A 215 3.60 7.09 -1.76
C LYS A 215 2.57 7.34 -0.67
N ALA A 216 2.33 8.59 -0.28
CA ALA A 216 1.36 8.92 0.76
C ALA A 216 -0.08 8.69 0.29
N ILE A 217 -0.37 9.00 -0.98
CA ILE A 217 -1.67 8.70 -1.60
C ILE A 217 -1.88 7.19 -1.65
N CYS A 218 -0.92 6.40 -2.16
CA CYS A 218 -1.02 4.93 -2.14
C CYS A 218 -1.27 4.40 -0.73
N THR A 219 -0.49 4.86 0.25
CA THR A 219 -0.64 4.43 1.65
C THR A 219 -2.02 4.77 2.22
N SER A 220 -2.56 5.94 1.89
CA SER A 220 -3.90 6.35 2.34
C SER A 220 -4.99 5.46 1.73
N ILE A 221 -4.86 5.10 0.44
CA ILE A 221 -5.78 4.20 -0.24
C ILE A 221 -5.69 2.79 0.36
N GLU A 222 -4.48 2.23 0.49
CA GLU A 222 -4.20 0.89 1.05
C GLU A 222 -4.79 0.70 2.46
N LEU A 223 -4.77 1.75 3.27
CA LEU A 223 -5.26 1.72 4.66
C LEU A 223 -6.72 2.18 4.81
N GLY A 224 -7.40 2.52 3.71
CA GLY A 224 -8.80 2.95 3.73
C GLY A 224 -9.03 4.36 4.30
N HIS A 225 -8.01 5.22 4.27
CA HIS A 225 -8.14 6.64 4.64
C HIS A 225 -8.63 7.46 3.45
N GLU A 226 -9.88 7.21 3.03
CA GLU A 226 -10.46 7.78 1.80
C GLU A 226 -10.42 9.31 1.77
N GLU A 227 -10.90 9.98 2.83
CA GLU A 227 -10.87 11.45 2.91
C GLU A 227 -9.44 12.00 2.79
N MET A 228 -8.46 11.31 3.38
CA MET A 228 -7.05 11.67 3.28
C MET A 228 -6.55 11.50 1.85
N ALA A 229 -6.84 10.38 1.21
CA ALA A 229 -6.44 10.13 -0.17
C ALA A 229 -7.01 11.20 -1.12
N THR A 230 -8.29 11.53 -0.99
CA THR A 230 -8.95 12.58 -1.79
C THR A 230 -8.27 13.93 -1.65
N VAL A 231 -8.02 14.38 -0.42
CA VAL A 231 -7.34 15.67 -0.17
C VAL A 231 -5.91 15.65 -0.70
N LEU A 232 -5.17 14.55 -0.52
CA LEU A 232 -3.80 14.43 -1.01
C LEU A 232 -3.74 14.41 -2.55
N ILE A 233 -4.70 13.77 -3.23
CA ILE A 233 -4.83 13.78 -4.70
C ILE A 233 -5.09 15.21 -5.19
N GLN A 234 -6.01 15.95 -4.56
CA GLN A 234 -6.27 17.34 -4.90
C GLN A 234 -5.00 18.20 -4.71
N LYS A 235 -4.34 18.07 -3.56
CA LYS A 235 -3.11 18.82 -3.26
C LYS A 235 -1.96 18.47 -4.18
N TYR A 236 -1.87 17.21 -4.62
CA TYR A 236 -0.93 16.82 -5.66
C TYR A 236 -1.20 17.59 -6.96
N GLY A 237 -2.46 17.65 -7.41
CA GLY A 237 -2.84 18.39 -8.62
C GLY A 237 -2.51 19.87 -8.56
N GLU A 238 -2.74 20.51 -7.40
CA GLU A 238 -2.40 21.91 -7.15
C GLU A 238 -0.88 22.17 -7.21
N ALA A 239 -0.07 21.26 -6.63
CA ALA A 239 1.37 21.43 -6.50
C ALA A 239 2.18 21.03 -7.76
N PHE A 240 1.77 19.94 -8.42
CA PHE A 240 2.54 19.30 -9.49
C PHE A 240 1.82 19.26 -10.85
N GLY A 241 0.53 19.61 -10.90
CA GLY A 241 -0.27 19.53 -12.11
C GLY A 241 -0.86 18.13 -12.36
N PRO A 242 -1.16 17.76 -13.62
CA PRO A 242 -1.76 16.48 -13.97
C PRO A 242 -0.94 15.29 -13.47
N ALA A 243 -1.63 14.21 -13.08
CA ALA A 243 -0.98 12.99 -12.62
C ALA A 243 -0.06 12.42 -13.71
N SER A 244 1.18 12.06 -13.34
CA SER A 244 2.06 11.33 -14.25
C SER A 244 1.55 9.90 -14.46
N GLU A 245 1.99 9.25 -15.54
CA GLU A 245 1.61 7.87 -15.85
C GLU A 245 1.91 6.91 -14.70
N THR A 246 3.11 6.99 -14.12
CA THR A 246 3.50 6.18 -12.96
C THR A 246 2.61 6.42 -11.74
N CYS A 247 2.24 7.67 -11.46
CA CYS A 247 1.35 7.99 -10.34
C CYS A 247 -0.04 7.40 -10.57
N MET A 248 -0.61 7.62 -11.75
CA MET A 248 -1.94 7.11 -12.08
C MET A 248 -2.01 5.58 -12.04
N GLN A 249 -0.98 4.90 -12.58
CA GLN A 249 -0.89 3.44 -12.52
C GLN A 249 -0.85 2.92 -11.08
N GLU A 250 0.03 3.47 -10.23
CA GLU A 250 0.13 3.05 -8.82
C GLU A 250 -1.18 3.34 -8.06
N TRP A 251 -1.80 4.50 -8.25
CA TRP A 251 -3.03 4.89 -7.56
C TRP A 251 -4.24 4.05 -7.99
N LEU A 252 -4.40 3.80 -9.29
CA LEU A 252 -5.47 2.92 -9.80
C LEU A 252 -5.27 1.49 -9.30
N GLN A 253 -4.04 0.95 -9.35
CA GLN A 253 -3.74 -0.37 -8.79
C GLN A 253 -4.11 -0.47 -7.30
N CYS A 254 -3.76 0.55 -6.50
CA CYS A 254 -4.13 0.58 -5.07
C CYS A 254 -5.65 0.64 -4.90
N SER A 255 -6.35 1.53 -5.62
CA SER A 255 -7.81 1.70 -5.47
C SER A 255 -8.59 0.46 -5.87
N VAL A 256 -8.22 -0.19 -6.99
CA VAL A 256 -8.87 -1.41 -7.48
C VAL A 256 -8.59 -2.59 -6.54
N SER A 257 -7.33 -2.80 -6.13
CA SER A 257 -6.98 -3.92 -5.24
C SER A 257 -7.61 -3.81 -3.84
N THR A 258 -7.91 -2.59 -3.39
CA THR A 258 -8.61 -2.31 -2.13
C THR A 258 -10.13 -2.19 -2.29
N ARG A 259 -10.65 -2.35 -3.53
CA ARG A 259 -12.07 -2.15 -3.89
C ARG A 259 -12.62 -0.78 -3.48
N ASN A 260 -11.79 0.25 -3.53
CA ASN A 260 -12.18 1.61 -3.18
C ASN A 260 -12.81 2.32 -4.38
N THR A 261 -14.12 2.11 -4.56
CA THR A 261 -14.90 2.68 -5.66
C THR A 261 -14.91 4.21 -5.68
N ALA A 262 -14.91 4.86 -4.51
CA ALA A 262 -14.89 6.32 -4.39
C ALA A 262 -13.60 6.91 -4.96
N ILE A 263 -12.44 6.37 -4.58
CA ILE A 263 -11.14 6.81 -5.10
C ILE A 263 -10.98 6.39 -6.57
N THR A 264 -11.40 5.20 -6.98
CA THR A 264 -11.34 4.81 -8.40
C THR A 264 -12.14 5.78 -9.27
N ARG A 265 -13.35 6.18 -8.84
CA ARG A 265 -14.16 7.19 -9.53
C ARG A 265 -13.44 8.54 -9.61
N LEU A 266 -12.89 9.01 -8.49
CA LEU A 266 -12.12 10.25 -8.47
C LEU A 266 -10.95 10.20 -9.47
N LEU A 267 -10.19 9.11 -9.47
CA LEU A 267 -9.04 8.93 -10.36
C LEU A 267 -9.43 8.91 -11.85
N SER A 268 -10.62 8.40 -12.19
CA SER A 268 -11.14 8.45 -13.57
C SER A 268 -11.42 9.88 -14.06
N GLN A 269 -11.68 10.82 -13.14
CA GLN A 269 -12.09 12.19 -13.46
C GLN A 269 -10.93 13.20 -13.45
N ILE A 270 -9.82 12.93 -12.76
CA ILE A 270 -8.73 13.91 -12.64
C ILE A 270 -7.89 14.02 -13.93
N PRO A 271 -7.29 15.20 -14.21
CA PRO A 271 -6.32 15.36 -15.29
C PRO A 271 -5.10 14.44 -15.11
N THR A 272 -4.67 13.81 -16.19
CA THR A 272 -3.52 12.89 -16.18
C THR A 272 -2.81 12.87 -17.53
N HIS A 273 -1.51 12.57 -17.49
CA HIS A 273 -0.70 12.25 -18.67
C HIS A 273 -0.70 10.76 -19.00
N ALA A 274 -1.36 9.92 -18.19
CA ALA A 274 -1.47 8.50 -18.44
C ALA A 274 -2.26 8.21 -19.72
N GLY A 275 -1.71 7.32 -20.55
CA GLY A 275 -2.41 6.76 -21.70
C GLY A 275 -3.63 5.93 -21.30
N ILE A 276 -4.51 5.67 -22.27
CA ILE A 276 -5.73 4.87 -22.06
C ILE A 276 -5.44 3.45 -21.55
N ASP A 277 -4.30 2.87 -21.92
CA ASP A 277 -3.89 1.51 -21.56
C ASP A 277 -3.77 1.30 -20.04
N ILE A 278 -3.41 2.34 -19.28
CA ILE A 278 -3.36 2.29 -17.82
C ILE A 278 -4.77 2.07 -17.24
N PHE A 279 -5.79 2.66 -17.84
CA PHE A 279 -7.19 2.49 -17.43
C PHE A 279 -7.72 1.11 -17.84
N TYR A 280 -7.33 0.60 -19.01
CA TYR A 280 -7.63 -0.78 -19.40
C TYR A 280 -7.01 -1.81 -18.44
N THR A 281 -5.78 -1.59 -17.98
CA THR A 281 -5.14 -2.47 -16.99
C THR A 281 -5.86 -2.44 -15.64
N ALA A 282 -6.32 -1.25 -15.21
CA ALA A 282 -7.11 -1.11 -13.99
C ALA A 282 -8.50 -1.78 -14.12
N PHE A 283 -9.15 -1.62 -15.26
CA PHE A 283 -10.39 -2.31 -15.62
C PHE A 283 -10.21 -3.83 -15.62
N GLU A 284 -9.15 -4.35 -16.24
CA GLU A 284 -8.82 -5.79 -16.22
C GLU A 284 -8.68 -6.30 -14.78
N GLY A 285 -8.01 -5.52 -13.91
CA GLY A 285 -7.94 -5.80 -12.48
C GLY A 285 -9.32 -5.89 -11.81
N SER A 286 -10.25 -5.00 -12.16
CA SER A 286 -11.63 -5.03 -11.64
C SER A 286 -12.41 -6.27 -12.12
N CYS A 287 -12.20 -6.70 -13.37
CA CYS A 287 -12.79 -7.92 -13.92
C CYS A 287 -12.29 -9.17 -13.17
N ARG A 288 -10.99 -9.25 -12.87
CA ARG A 288 -10.42 -10.35 -12.07
C ARG A 288 -10.99 -10.40 -10.64
N LEU A 289 -11.37 -9.25 -10.08
CA LEU A 289 -12.00 -9.16 -8.77
C LEU A 289 -13.50 -9.49 -8.80
N GLY A 290 -14.13 -9.52 -9.98
CA GLY A 290 -15.57 -9.75 -10.16
C GLY A 290 -16.43 -8.67 -9.50
N ASP A 291 -15.93 -7.44 -9.41
CA ASP A 291 -16.59 -6.35 -8.69
C ASP A 291 -17.41 -5.48 -9.66
N PRO A 292 -18.76 -5.57 -9.65
CA PRO A 292 -19.58 -4.90 -10.65
C PRO A 292 -19.50 -3.37 -10.56
N ASP A 293 -19.34 -2.82 -9.34
CA ASP A 293 -19.31 -1.37 -9.14
C ASP A 293 -18.00 -0.77 -9.66
N LEU A 294 -16.86 -1.45 -9.44
CA LEU A 294 -15.58 -1.04 -10.01
C LEU A 294 -15.56 -1.12 -11.52
N ILE A 295 -16.16 -2.17 -12.10
CA ILE A 295 -16.24 -2.35 -13.55
C ILE A 295 -17.00 -1.19 -14.20
N ARG A 296 -18.15 -0.81 -13.61
CA ARG A 296 -19.01 0.27 -14.11
C ARG A 296 -18.30 1.62 -14.17
N ILE A 297 -17.49 1.95 -13.15
CA ILE A 297 -16.81 3.25 -13.04
C ILE A 297 -15.98 3.60 -14.28
N PHE A 298 -15.33 2.62 -14.92
CA PHE A 298 -14.48 2.91 -16.08
C PHE A 298 -15.27 3.36 -17.32
N PHE A 299 -16.56 3.01 -17.42
CA PHE A 299 -17.42 3.36 -18.56
C PHE A 299 -18.37 4.51 -18.25
N GLU A 300 -18.93 4.55 -17.04
CA GLU A 300 -19.87 5.60 -16.62
C GLU A 300 -19.22 6.99 -16.62
N GLU A 301 -17.94 7.06 -16.26
CA GLU A 301 -17.16 8.31 -16.26
C GLU A 301 -16.61 8.67 -17.65
N GLY A 302 -16.97 7.91 -18.69
CA GLY A 302 -16.53 8.14 -20.08
C GLY A 302 -15.04 7.97 -20.30
N ARG A 303 -14.32 7.34 -19.35
CA ARG A 303 -12.87 7.17 -19.45
C ARG A 303 -12.51 6.06 -20.43
N LEU A 304 -13.30 4.99 -20.49
CA LEU A 304 -13.25 3.93 -21.48
C LEU A 304 -14.54 3.90 -22.28
N GLU A 305 -14.46 3.49 -23.54
CA GLU A 305 -15.62 3.24 -24.38
C GLU A 305 -16.04 1.76 -24.27
N ILE A 306 -17.33 1.50 -24.04
CA ILE A 306 -17.85 0.13 -23.79
C ILE A 306 -17.58 -0.85 -24.94
N ASN A 307 -17.60 -0.34 -26.17
CA ASN A 307 -17.27 -1.09 -27.40
C ASN A 307 -15.97 -0.57 -28.04
N GLY A 308 -15.16 0.17 -27.28
CA GLY A 308 -13.90 0.75 -27.74
C GLY A 308 -12.85 -0.32 -27.99
N ILE A 309 -11.98 -0.07 -28.96
CA ILE A 309 -10.89 -0.97 -29.34
C ILE A 309 -9.59 -0.37 -28.82
N SER A 310 -8.90 -1.12 -27.98
CA SER A 310 -7.55 -0.79 -27.52
C SER A 310 -6.51 -1.46 -28.41
N SER A 311 -5.24 -1.14 -28.16
CA SER A 311 -4.08 -1.78 -28.78
C SER A 311 -4.02 -3.29 -28.59
N HIS A 312 -4.76 -3.84 -27.61
CA HIS A 312 -4.69 -5.25 -27.24
C HIS A 312 -6.01 -6.01 -27.47
N SER A 313 -7.19 -5.39 -27.27
CA SER A 313 -8.51 -6.03 -27.46
C SER A 313 -9.66 -5.02 -27.26
N TYR A 314 -10.89 -5.48 -27.00
CA TYR A 314 -12.03 -4.67 -26.55
C TYR A 314 -12.58 -5.18 -25.20
N PRO A 315 -13.30 -4.34 -24.42
CA PRO A 315 -13.68 -4.65 -23.03
C PRO A 315 -14.32 -6.02 -22.78
N LEU A 316 -15.22 -6.47 -23.66
CA LEU A 316 -15.94 -7.73 -23.50
C LEU A 316 -15.04 -8.96 -23.63
N ILE A 317 -14.06 -8.94 -24.55
CA ILE A 317 -13.06 -10.02 -24.65
C ILE A 317 -12.15 -10.03 -23.44
N ILE A 318 -11.67 -8.85 -23.02
CA ILE A 318 -10.82 -8.75 -21.81
C ILE A 318 -11.55 -9.37 -20.61
N ALA A 319 -12.82 -8.98 -20.38
CA ALA A 319 -13.62 -9.57 -19.32
C ALA A 319 -13.73 -11.08 -19.45
N SER A 320 -14.06 -11.60 -20.64
CA SER A 320 -14.21 -13.04 -20.90
C SER A 320 -12.92 -13.82 -20.67
N GLU A 321 -11.76 -13.26 -21.04
CA GLU A 321 -10.46 -13.90 -20.89
C GLU A 321 -10.00 -13.96 -19.43
N VAL A 322 -10.25 -12.91 -18.64
CA VAL A 322 -9.68 -12.80 -17.29
C VAL A 322 -10.63 -13.23 -16.18
N SER A 323 -11.93 -13.33 -16.46
CA SER A 323 -12.95 -13.64 -15.46
C SER A 323 -13.11 -15.14 -15.19
N HIS A 324 -12.06 -15.96 -15.36
CA HIS A 324 -12.02 -17.44 -15.38
C HIS A 324 -12.99 -18.25 -14.48
N ALA A 325 -13.57 -17.67 -13.42
CA ALA A 325 -14.52 -18.30 -12.51
C ALA A 325 -15.81 -17.48 -12.24
N SER A 326 -16.04 -16.38 -12.96
CA SER A 326 -17.13 -15.42 -12.71
C SER A 326 -17.69 -14.86 -14.02
N THR A 327 -19.00 -14.96 -14.20
CA THR A 327 -19.72 -14.34 -15.33
C THR A 327 -20.04 -12.87 -15.08
N VAL A 328 -19.93 -12.40 -13.83
CA VAL A 328 -20.27 -11.03 -13.41
C VAL A 328 -19.67 -9.95 -14.33
N PRO A 329 -18.37 -9.98 -14.69
CA PRO A 329 -17.82 -8.94 -15.57
C PRO A 329 -18.50 -8.89 -16.95
N VAL A 330 -18.78 -10.04 -17.54
CA VAL A 330 -19.46 -10.15 -18.85
C VAL A 330 -20.89 -9.63 -18.74
N GLU A 331 -21.64 -10.07 -17.71
CA GLU A 331 -23.02 -9.63 -17.47
C GLU A 331 -23.12 -8.11 -17.27
N VAL A 332 -22.19 -7.53 -16.51
CA VAL A 332 -22.14 -6.08 -16.29
C VAL A 332 -21.91 -5.35 -17.62
N LEU A 333 -20.95 -5.78 -18.43
CA LEU A 333 -20.68 -5.13 -19.72
C LEU A 333 -21.85 -5.25 -20.69
N LEU A 334 -22.51 -6.41 -20.76
CA LEU A 334 -23.73 -6.57 -21.56
C LEU A 334 -24.85 -5.65 -21.07
N SER A 335 -25.01 -5.48 -19.75
CA SER A 335 -25.97 -4.53 -19.17
C SER A 335 -25.66 -3.07 -19.48
N LEU A 336 -24.39 -2.75 -19.76
CA LEU A 336 -23.93 -1.42 -20.17
C LEU A 336 -23.98 -1.21 -21.69
N GLY A 337 -24.44 -2.21 -22.47
CA GLY A 337 -24.58 -2.11 -23.93
C GLY A 337 -23.38 -2.58 -24.74
N ALA A 338 -22.54 -3.46 -24.17
CA ALA A 338 -21.53 -4.15 -24.96
C ALA A 338 -22.16 -5.06 -26.03
N TYR A 339 -21.60 -5.06 -27.24
CA TYR A 339 -22.07 -5.93 -28.31
C TYR A 339 -21.62 -7.37 -28.07
N SER A 340 -22.56 -8.32 -28.05
CA SER A 340 -22.28 -9.75 -27.84
C SER A 340 -21.30 -10.31 -28.87
N ASP A 341 -21.38 -9.81 -30.10
CA ASP A 341 -20.58 -10.30 -31.24
C ASP A 341 -19.30 -9.47 -31.44
N GLY A 342 -19.01 -8.56 -30.50
CA GLY A 342 -17.93 -7.60 -30.58
C GLY A 342 -18.26 -6.37 -31.45
N PRO A 343 -17.33 -5.39 -31.49
CA PRO A 343 -17.49 -4.17 -32.28
C PRO A 343 -17.62 -4.48 -33.78
N THR A 344 -18.75 -4.12 -34.37
CA THR A 344 -19.00 -4.27 -35.81
C THR A 344 -18.31 -3.13 -36.57
N TYR A 345 -17.37 -3.46 -37.46
CA TYR A 345 -16.78 -2.46 -38.34
C TYR A 345 -17.70 -2.20 -39.55
N LEU A 346 -18.01 -0.92 -39.80
CA LEU A 346 -18.33 -0.43 -41.14
C LEU A 346 -17.02 0.03 -41.78
N GLU A 347 -16.26 -0.88 -42.38
CA GLU A 347 -15.19 -0.47 -43.29
C GLU A 347 -15.82 0.19 -44.52
N ARG A 348 -15.64 1.50 -44.66
CA ARG A 348 -16.00 2.23 -45.87
C ARG A 348 -14.89 2.01 -46.92
N HIS A 349 -14.85 0.82 -47.51
CA HIS A 349 -14.17 0.59 -48.78
C HIS A 349 -15.16 0.00 -49.79
N GLY A 350 -15.21 0.60 -50.98
CA GLY A 350 -16.17 0.27 -52.01
C GLY A 350 -16.09 -1.20 -52.42
N GLY A 351 -17.21 -1.90 -52.28
CA GLY A 351 -17.48 -3.17 -52.96
C GLY A 351 -17.18 -4.43 -52.16
N GLY A 352 -18.19 -4.92 -51.40
CA GLY A 352 -18.31 -6.33 -51.03
C GLY A 352 -18.03 -6.66 -49.55
N TYR A 353 -19.06 -7.15 -48.86
CA TYR A 353 -18.99 -7.61 -47.47
C TYR A 353 -18.12 -8.87 -47.34
N ARG A 354 -17.11 -8.84 -46.48
CA ARG A 354 -16.54 -10.03 -45.84
C ARG A 354 -16.40 -9.78 -44.34
N SER A 355 -17.12 -10.58 -43.56
CA SER A 355 -16.97 -10.67 -42.11
C SER A 355 -15.54 -11.11 -41.77
N ALA A 356 -14.95 -10.53 -40.71
CA ALA A 356 -13.64 -10.91 -40.21
C ALA A 356 -13.72 -12.31 -39.53
N GLU A 357 -13.63 -13.36 -40.34
CA GLU A 357 -13.72 -14.78 -39.94
C GLU A 357 -12.62 -15.25 -38.97
N SER A 358 -11.61 -14.43 -38.66
CA SER A 358 -10.52 -14.81 -37.72
C SER A 358 -10.82 -14.50 -36.25
N LEU A 359 -11.81 -13.66 -35.93
CA LEU A 359 -12.22 -13.33 -34.55
C LEU A 359 -13.39 -14.21 -34.04
N VAL A 360 -14.17 -14.79 -34.95
CA VAL A 360 -15.34 -15.64 -34.64
C VAL A 360 -14.94 -16.98 -34.00
N LYS A 361 -13.70 -17.44 -34.19
CA LYS A 361 -13.21 -18.71 -33.63
C LYS A 361 -13.07 -18.69 -32.10
N GLY A 362 -12.68 -17.55 -31.52
CA GLY A 362 -12.59 -17.38 -30.06
C GLY A 362 -13.97 -17.27 -29.39
N ILE A 363 -14.95 -16.69 -30.09
CA ILE A 363 -16.34 -16.54 -29.60
C ILE A 363 -17.03 -17.91 -29.49
N SER A 364 -16.83 -18.80 -30.47
CA SER A 364 -17.33 -20.18 -30.45
C SER A 364 -16.82 -21.00 -29.25
N GLU A 365 -15.56 -20.80 -28.86
CA GLU A 365 -14.94 -21.51 -27.73
C GLU A 365 -15.39 -20.94 -26.37
N ALA A 366 -15.56 -19.62 -26.27
CA ALA A 366 -16.11 -18.95 -25.09
C ALA A 366 -17.61 -19.27 -24.87
N GLU A 367 -18.43 -19.24 -25.92
CA GLU A 367 -19.84 -19.67 -25.86
C GLU A 367 -19.97 -21.15 -25.47
N ALA A 368 -19.10 -22.03 -25.98
CA ALA A 368 -19.10 -23.44 -25.63
C ALA A 368 -18.76 -23.66 -24.14
N SER A 369 -17.80 -22.89 -23.59
CA SER A 369 -17.42 -22.95 -22.18
C SER A 369 -18.53 -22.42 -21.25
N VAL A 370 -19.21 -21.33 -21.63
CA VAL A 370 -20.35 -20.78 -20.88
C VAL A 370 -21.55 -21.72 -20.90
N ARG A 371 -21.86 -22.36 -22.04
CA ARG A 371 -22.96 -23.35 -22.14
C ARG A 371 -22.68 -24.64 -21.37
N GLN A 372 -21.43 -25.06 -21.24
CA GLN A 372 -21.07 -26.21 -20.41
C GLN A 372 -21.24 -25.92 -18.91
N THR A 373 -21.02 -24.67 -18.49
CA THR A 373 -21.12 -24.26 -17.08
C THR A 373 -22.58 -24.03 -16.64
N LEU A 374 -23.49 -23.73 -17.57
CA LEU A 374 -24.92 -23.53 -17.30
C LEU A 374 -25.77 -24.82 -17.30
N CYS A 375 -25.18 -25.98 -17.59
CA CYS A 375 -25.85 -27.29 -17.64
C CYS A 375 -25.40 -28.27 -16.52
N LEU A 376 -24.75 -27.77 -15.46
CA LEU A 376 -24.48 -28.46 -14.20
C LEU A 376 -24.94 -27.58 -13.04
#